data_AF-A0A9D3TB08-F1
#
_entry.id   AF-A0A9D3TB08-F1
#
_cell.length_a   1.000
_cell.length_b   1.000
_cell.length_c   1.000
_cell.angle_alpha   90.00
_cell.angle_beta   90.00
_cell.angle_gamma   90.00
#
_symmetry.space_group_name_H-M   'P 1'
#
loop_
_entity.id
_entity.type
_entity.pdbx_description
1 polymer ?
#
loop_
_entity_poly.entity_id
_entity_poly.type
_entity_poly.pdbx_seq_one_letter_code
_entity_poly.pdbx_strand_id
1 'polypeptide(L)'
;MSMDQEDCYLCKEYFRDPVSIPCGHSFCSVCLKTYWDHADSTGTYVCPQCRVTYNRRPTPRRVQGSRQSGDHRISESYPPPPPSPDYNYAGPRDVGCDICIGRKHKAVKSCLMCLASYCEKHLKPHFESSTFKRHKLVDEIGHLDRQICPQHQKGLELYCRTDQMCICVLCTVKEHKGHDMVSAETERAEKQNQLGATQAEIQQRIHERVKQMDELKHAVDALKSSAQRALQESEKLFGDMLRSIERMQAEMSKLISTNKKSALNTAEGHMERLSQEIADLKKRDAELTQLSRTEDHIHFIQSFHMLIAQTEAEELPTVSVNPYFSFGSVTKTVSQLKEHLNEYSNEELVKVAKTVNKMPFCQLDERKRRRTMKSNEVGLYKPPSHEPRTRDEFLQYRGSPSYGRDTMHVSHQL
;
A
#
# COMPACT_ATOMS: atom_id res chain seq x y z
N MET A 1 -0.04 -15.06 2.22
CA MET A 1 1.15 -15.90 2.00
C MET A 1 1.75 -15.41 0.70
N SER A 2 2.87 -14.68 0.76
CA SER A 2 3.49 -14.04 -0.41
C SER A 2 4.93 -14.50 -0.48
N MET A 3 5.18 -15.24 -1.56
CA MET A 3 6.41 -15.76 -2.17
C MET A 3 7.72 -15.64 -1.37
N ASP A 4 8.30 -16.82 -1.13
CA ASP A 4 9.70 -17.02 -0.78
C ASP A 4 10.61 -16.19 -1.68
N GLN A 5 11.19 -15.12 -1.12
CA GLN A 5 12.24 -14.37 -1.79
C GLN A 5 13.55 -15.12 -1.58
N GLU A 6 13.85 -16.07 -2.47
CA GLU A 6 15.03 -16.94 -2.38
C GLU A 6 16.30 -16.30 -2.97
N ASP A 7 16.20 -15.08 -3.50
CA ASP A 7 17.29 -14.35 -4.15
C ASP A 7 17.90 -13.26 -3.28
N CYS A 8 19.22 -13.17 -3.31
CA CYS A 8 19.99 -12.12 -2.66
C CYS A 8 19.86 -10.79 -3.40
N TYR A 9 19.45 -9.72 -2.70
CA TYR A 9 19.27 -8.40 -3.30
C TYR A 9 20.55 -7.79 -3.90
N LEU A 10 21.73 -8.20 -3.44
CA LEU A 10 23.02 -7.68 -3.88
C LEU A 10 23.54 -8.38 -5.15
N CYS A 11 23.55 -9.71 -5.18
CA CYS A 11 24.05 -10.46 -6.34
C CYS A 11 22.96 -10.91 -7.32
N LYS A 12 21.67 -10.77 -6.97
CA LYS A 12 20.52 -11.22 -7.76
C LYS A 12 20.54 -12.72 -8.10
N GLU A 13 21.24 -13.51 -7.29
CA GLU A 13 21.28 -14.97 -7.36
C GLU A 13 20.72 -15.57 -6.06
N TYR A 14 20.41 -16.88 -6.09
CA TYR A 14 20.07 -17.68 -4.92
C TYR A 14 21.07 -17.50 -3.77
N PHE A 15 20.55 -17.52 -2.53
CA PHE A 15 21.39 -17.33 -1.34
C PHE A 15 22.49 -18.39 -1.20
N ARG A 16 23.75 -17.95 -1.24
CA ARG A 16 24.92 -18.73 -0.80
C ARG A 16 25.32 -18.30 0.62
N ASP A 17 25.18 -19.21 1.58
CA ASP A 17 25.38 -18.95 3.02
C ASP A 17 24.59 -17.71 3.51
N PRO A 18 23.25 -17.80 3.58
CA PRO A 18 22.40 -16.67 3.92
C PRO A 18 22.66 -16.20 5.35
N VAL A 19 22.86 -14.88 5.48
CA VAL A 19 22.95 -14.19 6.76
C VAL A 19 21.86 -13.13 6.85
N SER A 20 21.23 -13.04 8.02
CA SER A 20 20.25 -12.00 8.34
C SER A 20 20.85 -10.93 9.23
N ILE A 21 20.40 -9.69 9.04
CA ILE A 21 20.78 -8.52 9.84
C ILE A 21 19.58 -8.04 10.67
N PRO A 22 19.74 -7.17 11.69
CA PRO A 22 18.68 -6.87 12.66
C PRO A 22 17.36 -6.33 12.08
N CYS A 23 17.37 -5.76 10.87
CA CYS A 23 16.14 -5.35 10.19
C CYS A 23 15.35 -6.52 9.55
N GLY A 24 15.82 -7.76 9.67
CA GLY A 24 15.15 -8.96 9.16
C GLY A 24 15.43 -9.31 7.70
N HIS A 25 16.25 -8.52 6.99
CA HIS A 25 16.63 -8.82 5.60
C HIS A 25 17.81 -9.80 5.55
N SER A 26 17.81 -10.64 4.53
CA SER A 26 18.81 -11.69 4.31
C SER A 26 19.64 -11.41 3.05
N PHE A 27 20.93 -11.72 3.10
CA PHE A 27 21.89 -11.55 2.02
C PHE A 27 22.86 -12.73 2.02
N CYS A 28 23.57 -12.99 0.91
CA CYS A 28 24.73 -13.87 0.95
C CYS A 28 25.80 -13.29 1.89
N SER A 29 26.43 -14.14 2.71
CA SER A 29 27.47 -13.76 3.67
C SER A 29 28.57 -12.90 3.03
N VAL A 30 29.07 -13.32 1.86
CA VAL A 30 30.10 -12.60 1.11
C VAL A 30 29.59 -11.26 0.57
N CYS A 31 28.39 -11.22 -0.01
CA CYS A 31 27.83 -9.98 -0.58
C CYS A 31 27.66 -8.90 0.49
N LEU A 32 27.11 -9.26 1.65
CA LEU A 32 26.92 -8.32 2.76
C LEU A 32 28.27 -7.84 3.31
N LYS A 33 29.24 -8.75 3.44
CA LYS A 33 30.59 -8.42 3.89
C LYS A 33 31.23 -7.41 2.94
N THR A 34 31.26 -7.68 1.63
CA THR A 34 31.81 -6.77 0.63
C THR A 34 31.12 -5.41 0.65
N TYR A 35 29.79 -5.36 0.77
CA TYR A 35 29.05 -4.10 0.82
C TYR A 35 29.43 -3.25 2.06
N TRP A 36 29.62 -3.88 3.22
CA TRP A 36 30.02 -3.18 4.45
C TRP A 36 31.51 -2.90 4.57
N ASP A 37 32.38 -3.70 3.94
CA ASP A 37 33.83 -3.45 3.91
C ASP A 37 34.15 -2.12 3.18
N HIS A 38 33.33 -1.70 2.22
CA HIS A 38 33.42 -0.37 1.60
C HIS A 38 32.91 0.76 2.51
N ALA A 39 32.09 0.45 3.51
CA ALA A 39 31.49 1.41 4.43
C ALA A 39 32.31 1.62 5.72
N ASP A 40 33.34 0.79 5.96
CA ASP A 40 34.19 0.86 7.16
C ASP A 40 34.91 2.21 7.32
N SER A 41 35.10 2.98 6.24
CA SER A 41 35.67 4.34 6.27
C SER A 41 34.72 5.42 6.83
N THR A 42 33.42 5.15 6.90
CA THR A 42 32.38 6.13 7.30
C THR A 42 31.73 5.85 8.65
N GLY A 43 32.05 4.71 9.29
CA GLY A 43 31.51 4.31 10.61
C GLY A 43 30.00 4.05 10.63
N THR A 44 29.34 4.07 9.47
CA THR A 44 27.89 4.02 9.32
C THR A 44 27.50 2.87 8.42
N TYR A 45 26.77 1.89 8.94
CA TYR A 45 26.40 0.67 8.22
C TYR A 45 24.94 0.73 7.81
N VAL A 46 24.66 0.65 6.51
CA VAL A 46 23.30 0.76 5.98
C VAL A 46 22.83 -0.58 5.44
N CYS A 47 21.57 -0.95 5.68
CA CYS A 47 20.94 -2.10 5.03
C CYS A 47 20.70 -1.80 3.54
N PRO A 48 21.18 -2.64 2.61
CA PRO A 48 20.96 -2.44 1.16
C PRO A 48 19.49 -2.42 0.74
N GLN A 49 18.61 -3.13 1.46
CA GLN A 49 17.22 -3.32 1.06
C GLN A 49 16.25 -2.29 1.66
N CYS A 50 16.35 -1.99 2.96
CA CYS A 50 15.44 -1.05 3.64
C CYS A 50 16.09 0.25 4.13
N ARG A 51 17.40 0.43 3.88
CA ARG A 51 18.16 1.63 4.24
C ARG A 51 18.18 1.98 5.73
N VAL A 52 17.84 1.03 6.60
CA VAL A 52 18.05 1.16 8.05
C VAL A 52 19.54 1.34 8.33
N THR A 53 19.87 2.33 9.14
CA THR A 53 21.24 2.72 9.48
C THR A 53 21.63 2.20 10.86
N TYR A 54 22.85 1.71 10.99
CA TYR A 54 23.44 1.21 12.22
C TYR A 54 24.73 1.96 12.53
N ASN A 55 24.84 2.47 13.76
CA ASN A 55 26.00 3.23 14.25
C ASN A 55 27.15 2.32 14.74
N ARG A 56 26.98 1.01 14.62
CA ARG A 56 27.99 -0.04 14.86
C ARG A 56 27.75 -1.17 13.86
N ARG A 57 28.83 -1.84 13.43
CA ARG A 57 28.73 -2.96 12.47
C ARG A 57 27.85 -4.06 13.07
N PRO A 58 26.66 -4.33 12.50
CA PRO A 58 25.80 -5.39 13.02
C PRO A 58 26.46 -6.75 12.79
N THR A 59 26.37 -7.66 13.75
CA THR A 59 26.83 -9.04 13.56
C THR A 59 25.76 -9.83 12.80
N PRO A 60 26.00 -10.25 11.54
CA PRO A 60 25.01 -11.02 10.80
C PRO A 60 24.79 -12.39 11.44
N ARG A 61 23.55 -12.89 11.45
CA ARG A 61 23.18 -14.21 11.98
C ARG A 61 22.95 -15.17 10.81
N ARG A 62 23.57 -16.35 10.82
CA ARG A 62 23.28 -17.38 9.82
C ARG A 62 21.82 -17.83 9.88
N VAL A 63 21.18 -17.90 8.73
CA VAL A 63 19.82 -18.44 8.58
C VAL A 63 19.95 -19.92 8.22
N GLN A 64 19.53 -20.84 9.09
CA GLN A 64 19.47 -22.27 8.74
C GLN A 64 18.23 -22.51 7.88
N GLY A 65 18.45 -22.71 6.58
CA GLY A 65 17.42 -23.19 5.64
C GLY A 65 17.19 -24.69 5.79
N SER A 66 15.91 -25.08 5.75
CA SER A 66 15.46 -26.47 5.71
C SER A 66 16.12 -27.24 4.56
N ARG A 67 16.63 -28.44 4.86
CA ARG A 67 17.16 -29.37 3.85
C ARG A 67 16.04 -29.77 2.90
N GLN A 68 16.11 -29.34 1.65
CA GLN A 68 15.52 -30.09 0.54
C GLN A 68 16.62 -30.48 -0.44
N SER A 69 16.61 -31.77 -0.74
CA SER A 69 17.53 -32.49 -1.59
C SER A 69 17.43 -32.01 -3.03
N GLY A 70 18.55 -31.56 -3.59
CA GLY A 70 18.69 -31.23 -5.01
C GLY A 70 20.10 -31.58 -5.45
N ASP A 71 20.20 -32.69 -6.15
CA ASP A 71 21.44 -33.26 -6.71
C ASP A 71 22.02 -32.32 -7.78
N HIS A 72 23.16 -31.70 -7.50
CA HIS A 72 24.07 -31.25 -8.54
C HIS A 72 25.52 -31.41 -8.07
N ARG A 73 26.12 -32.51 -8.53
CA ARG A 73 27.57 -32.73 -8.55
C ARG A 73 28.25 -31.64 -9.36
N ILE A 74 29.11 -30.84 -8.70
CA ILE A 74 30.26 -30.23 -9.35
C ILE A 74 31.49 -30.56 -8.50
N SER A 75 32.38 -31.32 -9.14
CA SER A 75 33.70 -31.68 -8.67
C SER A 75 34.59 -30.44 -8.65
N GLU A 76 35.13 -30.07 -7.48
CA GLU A 76 36.37 -29.30 -7.40
C GLU A 76 37.15 -29.73 -6.15
N SER A 77 38.35 -30.22 -6.40
CA SER A 77 39.34 -30.65 -5.42
C SER A 77 39.95 -29.45 -4.71
N TYR A 78 39.75 -29.35 -3.39
CA TYR A 78 40.57 -28.52 -2.50
C TYR A 78 41.26 -29.42 -1.46
N PRO A 79 42.54 -29.15 -1.13
CA PRO A 79 43.26 -29.92 -0.11
C PRO A 79 42.62 -29.69 1.27
N PRO A 80 42.76 -30.64 2.21
CA PRO A 80 42.10 -30.53 3.51
C PRO A 80 42.61 -29.28 4.25
N PRO A 81 41.73 -28.52 4.91
CA PRO A 81 42.13 -27.37 5.71
C PRO A 81 43.03 -27.84 6.87
N PRO A 82 44.01 -27.02 7.31
CA PRO A 82 44.85 -27.36 8.45
C PRO A 82 43.99 -27.51 9.72
N PRO A 83 44.35 -28.40 10.66
CA PRO A 83 43.58 -28.61 11.88
C PRO A 83 43.52 -27.32 12.70
N SER A 84 42.31 -26.80 12.93
CA SER A 84 42.09 -25.62 13.77
C SER A 84 42.40 -25.93 15.24
N PRO A 85 42.92 -24.97 16.04
CA PRO A 85 43.30 -25.23 17.42
C PRO A 85 42.06 -25.54 18.27
N ASP A 86 42.15 -26.63 19.03
CA ASP A 86 41.23 -27.12 20.06
C ASP A 86 40.21 -26.09 20.58
N TYR A 87 39.03 -26.04 19.95
CA TYR A 87 37.87 -25.42 20.56
C TYR A 87 37.43 -26.28 21.75
N ASN A 88 37.24 -25.63 22.89
CA ASN A 88 36.64 -26.20 24.09
C ASN A 88 35.41 -27.08 23.76
N TYR A 89 35.09 -28.08 24.60
CA TYR A 89 33.85 -28.87 24.44
C TYR A 89 32.58 -28.01 24.59
N ALA A 90 32.71 -26.80 25.14
CA ALA A 90 31.70 -25.74 25.12
C ALA A 90 31.73 -24.96 23.79
N GLY A 91 30.58 -24.81 23.13
CA GLY A 91 30.46 -24.05 21.89
C GLY A 91 30.58 -22.52 22.08
N PRO A 92 30.59 -21.72 20.99
CA PRO A 92 30.81 -20.27 21.06
C PRO A 92 29.78 -19.45 21.86
N ARG A 93 28.65 -20.05 22.23
CA ARG A 93 27.58 -19.44 23.03
C ARG A 93 27.44 -20.06 24.42
N ASP A 94 28.23 -21.07 24.71
CA ASP A 94 28.17 -21.80 25.97
C ASP A 94 29.10 -21.15 27.00
N VAL A 95 28.65 -21.08 28.25
CA VAL A 95 29.53 -20.75 29.37
C VAL A 95 30.39 -21.98 29.66
N GLY A 96 31.71 -21.84 29.62
CA GLY A 96 32.64 -22.92 29.93
C GLY A 96 32.78 -23.15 31.44
N CYS A 97 33.03 -24.39 31.85
CA CYS A 97 33.30 -24.70 33.25
C CYS A 97 34.65 -24.13 33.71
N ASP A 98 34.66 -23.45 34.86
CA ASP A 98 35.85 -22.78 35.40
C ASP A 98 36.83 -23.72 36.10
N ILE A 99 36.38 -24.93 36.44
CA ILE A 99 37.17 -25.94 37.15
C ILE A 99 37.85 -26.93 36.18
N CYS A 100 37.38 -27.00 34.93
CA CYS A 100 38.01 -27.86 33.93
C CYS A 100 39.44 -27.40 33.64
N ILE A 101 40.40 -28.30 33.83
CA ILE A 101 41.79 -28.11 33.44
C ILE A 101 41.95 -28.53 31.98
N GLY A 102 42.44 -27.63 31.12
CA GLY A 102 42.55 -27.85 29.68
C GLY A 102 41.25 -27.50 28.93
N ARG A 103 40.71 -28.43 28.14
CA ARG A 103 39.47 -28.21 27.36
C ARG A 103 38.27 -28.04 28.30
N LYS A 104 37.63 -26.87 28.27
CA LYS A 104 36.46 -26.55 29.10
C LYS A 104 35.20 -27.23 28.58
N HIS A 105 34.50 -27.93 29.46
CA HIS A 105 33.16 -28.46 29.18
C HIS A 105 32.09 -27.38 29.35
N LYS A 106 30.95 -27.53 28.67
CA LYS A 106 29.77 -26.67 28.89
C LYS A 106 29.38 -26.72 30.37
N ALA A 107 29.25 -25.55 30.99
CA ALA A 107 28.70 -25.42 32.33
C ALA A 107 27.18 -25.60 32.28
N VAL A 108 26.66 -26.36 33.24
CA VAL A 108 25.22 -26.63 33.39
C VAL A 108 24.59 -25.76 34.48
N LYS A 109 25.37 -25.39 35.51
CA LYS A 109 24.95 -24.48 36.58
C LYS A 109 26.10 -23.59 37.03
N SER A 110 25.75 -22.43 37.54
CA SER A 110 26.68 -21.51 38.19
C SER A 110 26.39 -21.43 39.68
N CYS A 111 27.43 -21.34 40.50
CA CYS A 111 27.31 -21.20 41.95
C CYS A 111 27.50 -19.74 42.35
N LEU A 112 26.49 -19.15 43.00
CA LEU A 112 26.56 -17.76 43.47
C LEU A 112 27.51 -17.55 44.65
N MET A 113 27.90 -18.62 45.34
CA MET A 113 28.84 -18.56 46.46
C MET A 113 30.29 -18.78 46.02
N CYS A 114 30.52 -19.66 45.04
CA CYS A 114 31.85 -19.87 44.47
C CYS A 114 32.20 -18.90 43.35
N LEU A 115 31.21 -18.15 42.84
CA LEU A 115 31.35 -17.25 41.69
C LEU A 115 31.96 -17.96 40.47
N ALA A 116 31.55 -19.22 40.25
CA ALA A 116 32.08 -20.09 39.22
C ALA A 116 30.97 -20.92 38.54
N SER A 117 31.21 -21.27 37.28
CA SER A 117 30.36 -22.11 36.44
C SER A 117 30.90 -23.54 36.35
N TYR A 118 30.02 -24.52 36.47
CA TYR A 118 30.37 -25.94 36.62
C TYR A 118 29.72 -26.80 35.54
N CYS A 119 30.50 -27.67 34.91
CA CYS A 119 29.96 -28.79 34.13
C CYS A 119 29.41 -29.87 35.09
N GLU A 120 28.63 -30.82 34.58
CA GLU A 120 27.99 -31.86 35.41
C GLU A 120 28.95 -32.56 36.35
N LYS A 121 30.16 -32.91 35.87
CA LYS A 121 31.19 -33.57 36.68
C LYS A 121 31.65 -32.70 37.86
N HIS A 122 31.97 -31.43 37.61
CA HIS A 122 32.45 -30.51 38.65
C HIS A 122 31.33 -29.94 39.51
N LEU A 123 30.08 -30.15 39.12
CA LEU A 123 28.91 -29.78 39.91
C LEU A 123 28.60 -30.81 41.01
N LYS A 124 28.94 -32.10 40.82
CA LYS A 124 28.66 -33.18 41.78
C LYS A 124 29.02 -32.86 43.25
N PRO A 125 30.19 -32.24 43.56
CA PRO A 125 30.52 -31.87 44.94
C PRO A 125 29.48 -30.96 45.60
N HIS A 126 28.79 -30.09 44.84
CA HIS A 126 27.73 -29.21 45.37
C HIS A 126 26.48 -29.98 45.81
N PHE A 127 26.29 -31.22 45.35
CA PHE A 127 25.19 -32.08 45.79
C PHE A 127 25.62 -33.13 46.81
N GLU A 128 26.85 -33.64 46.71
CA GLU A 128 27.31 -34.78 47.49
C GLU A 128 27.99 -34.36 48.80
N SER A 129 28.76 -33.26 48.78
CA SER A 129 29.51 -32.78 49.94
C SER A 129 28.64 -31.96 50.90
N SER A 130 28.67 -32.27 52.19
CA SER A 130 27.98 -31.51 53.23
C SER A 130 28.37 -30.02 53.26
N THR A 131 29.61 -29.69 52.91
CA THR A 131 30.12 -28.32 52.88
C THR A 131 29.48 -27.48 51.77
N PHE A 132 29.27 -28.08 50.59
CA PHE A 132 28.82 -27.37 49.40
C PHE A 132 27.31 -27.48 49.15
N LYS A 133 26.59 -28.39 49.84
CA LYS A 133 25.12 -28.53 49.76
C LYS A 133 24.33 -27.25 50.03
N ARG A 134 24.92 -26.31 50.77
CA ARG A 134 24.29 -25.01 51.09
C ARG A 134 24.45 -23.96 49.99
N HIS A 135 25.21 -24.26 48.93
CA HIS A 135 25.49 -23.31 47.88
C HIS A 135 24.30 -23.13 46.93
N LYS A 136 23.91 -21.88 46.68
CA LYS A 136 22.84 -21.56 45.73
C LYS A 136 23.36 -21.69 44.29
N LEU A 137 22.74 -22.59 43.53
CA LEU A 137 23.03 -22.86 42.13
C LEU A 137 21.94 -22.23 41.23
N VAL A 138 22.36 -21.62 40.12
CA VAL A 138 21.48 -20.97 39.14
C VAL A 138 21.76 -21.47 37.71
N ASP A 139 20.76 -21.39 36.84
CA ASP A 139 20.83 -21.91 35.46
C ASP A 139 21.72 -21.07 34.53
N GLU A 140 22.28 -21.74 33.51
CA GLU A 140 23.25 -21.21 32.53
C GLU A 140 22.77 -19.99 31.71
N ILE A 141 21.47 -19.73 31.65
CA ILE A 141 20.87 -18.65 30.86
C ILE A 141 21.15 -17.27 31.49
N GLY A 142 21.38 -17.24 32.80
CA GLY A 142 21.82 -16.04 33.49
C GLY A 142 23.33 -15.95 33.51
N HIS A 143 23.92 -15.16 32.61
CA HIS A 143 25.32 -14.74 32.75
C HIS A 143 25.60 -14.40 34.22
N LEU A 144 26.48 -15.16 34.87
CA LEU A 144 26.77 -15.05 36.30
C LEU A 144 27.15 -13.60 36.68
N ASP A 145 27.86 -12.91 35.80
CA ASP A 145 28.22 -11.49 35.89
C ASP A 145 27.03 -10.55 36.07
N ARG A 146 25.83 -10.92 35.57
CA ARG A 146 24.60 -10.12 35.71
C ARG A 146 23.87 -10.37 37.03
N GLN A 147 24.29 -11.37 37.80
CA GLN A 147 23.69 -11.72 39.10
C GLN A 147 24.60 -11.31 40.27
N ILE A 148 25.80 -10.80 39.99
CA ILE A 148 26.79 -10.40 40.98
C ILE A 148 26.95 -8.88 40.94
N CYS A 149 26.98 -8.25 42.10
CA CYS A 149 27.32 -6.85 42.23
C CYS A 149 28.79 -6.64 41.83
N PRO A 150 29.08 -5.78 40.84
CA PRO A 150 30.44 -5.58 40.35
C PRO A 150 31.36 -4.97 41.42
N GLN A 151 30.83 -4.12 42.31
CA GLN A 151 31.59 -3.46 43.38
C GLN A 151 31.91 -4.39 44.54
N HIS A 152 30.95 -5.24 44.93
CA HIS A 152 31.02 -5.98 46.19
C HIS A 152 31.24 -7.48 46.02
N GLN A 153 31.16 -8.00 44.80
CA GLN A 153 31.30 -9.43 44.50
C GLN A 153 30.34 -10.29 45.34
N LYS A 154 29.11 -9.78 45.53
CA LYS A 154 27.99 -10.43 46.24
C LYS A 154 26.78 -10.51 45.32
N GLY A 155 25.92 -11.51 45.55
CA GLY A 155 24.68 -11.67 44.80
C GLY A 155 23.79 -10.42 44.84
N LEU A 156 23.18 -10.10 43.70
CA LEU A 156 22.15 -9.08 43.58
C LEU A 156 20.81 -9.66 44.05
N GLU A 157 20.35 -9.21 45.21
CA GLU A 157 19.16 -9.76 45.88
C GLU A 157 18.07 -8.69 46.11
N LEU A 158 18.44 -7.41 46.01
CA LEU A 158 17.55 -6.27 46.22
C LEU A 158 17.40 -5.47 44.93
N TYR A 159 16.31 -4.73 44.82
CA TYR A 159 16.07 -3.75 43.77
C TYR A 159 15.85 -2.38 44.39
N CYS A 160 16.63 -1.40 43.98
CA CYS A 160 16.42 -0.01 44.35
C CYS A 160 15.45 0.63 43.35
N ARG A 161 14.26 1.03 43.82
CA ARG A 161 13.24 1.69 42.98
C ARG A 161 13.62 3.11 42.62
N THR A 162 14.32 3.80 43.52
CA THR A 162 14.82 5.16 43.30
C THR A 162 15.80 5.20 42.11
N ASP A 163 16.75 4.26 42.07
CA ASP A 163 17.78 4.21 41.02
C ASP A 163 17.48 3.20 39.89
N GLN A 164 16.37 2.47 40.02
CA GLN A 164 15.89 1.46 39.06
C GLN A 164 16.91 0.36 38.70
N MET A 165 17.62 -0.17 39.69
CA MET A 165 18.66 -1.17 39.47
C MET A 165 18.71 -2.24 40.55
N CYS A 166 19.18 -3.44 40.17
CA CYS A 166 19.44 -4.51 41.12
C CYS A 166 20.74 -4.24 41.88
N ILE A 167 20.73 -4.42 43.20
CA ILE A 167 21.86 -4.16 44.11
C ILE A 167 22.08 -5.34 45.07
N CYS A 168 23.27 -5.44 45.68
CA CYS A 168 23.52 -6.41 46.76
C CYS A 168 23.27 -5.78 48.14
N VAL A 169 23.28 -6.60 49.19
CA VAL A 169 23.02 -6.14 50.57
C VAL A 169 24.04 -5.09 51.04
N LEU A 170 25.30 -5.15 50.60
CA LEU A 170 26.34 -4.20 51.00
C LEU A 170 26.13 -2.80 50.40
N CYS A 171 25.52 -2.70 49.21
CA CYS A 171 25.16 -1.42 48.58
C CYS A 171 24.21 -0.58 49.44
N THR A 172 23.42 -1.21 50.31
CA THR A 172 22.42 -0.52 51.16
C THR A 172 23.05 0.32 52.27
N VAL A 173 24.28 -0.01 52.68
CA VAL A 173 24.96 0.63 53.82
C VAL A 173 25.54 2.00 53.44
N LYS A 174 25.96 2.16 52.18
CA LYS A 174 26.65 3.35 51.70
C LYS A 174 25.89 4.03 50.57
N GLU A 175 25.88 3.42 49.38
CA GLU A 175 25.45 4.07 48.14
C GLU A 175 23.95 4.30 48.05
N HIS A 176 23.13 3.34 48.53
CA HIS A 176 21.67 3.41 48.46
C HIS A 176 21.02 3.65 49.83
N LYS A 177 21.73 4.30 50.75
CA LYS A 177 21.24 4.53 52.10
C LYS A 177 20.05 5.49 52.07
N GLY A 178 18.89 5.01 52.52
CA GLY A 178 17.65 5.80 52.57
C GLY A 178 16.85 5.82 51.26
N HIS A 179 17.25 5.04 50.24
CA HIS A 179 16.46 4.87 49.03
C HIS A 179 15.31 3.86 49.22
N ASP A 180 14.29 3.93 48.36
CA ASP A 180 13.24 2.93 48.33
C ASP A 180 13.79 1.63 47.74
N MET A 181 13.79 0.57 48.55
CA MET A 181 14.40 -0.71 48.23
C MET A 181 13.47 -1.85 48.61
N VAL A 182 13.32 -2.78 47.68
CA VAL A 182 12.54 -4.01 47.86
C VAL A 182 13.38 -5.21 47.49
N SER A 183 12.91 -6.42 47.81
CA SER A 183 13.57 -7.62 47.29
C SER A 183 13.42 -7.69 45.76
N ALA A 184 14.43 -8.24 45.07
CA ALA A 184 14.36 -8.44 43.62
C ALA A 184 13.20 -9.37 43.23
N GLU A 185 12.80 -10.30 44.10
CA GLU A 185 11.67 -11.20 43.91
C GLU A 185 10.33 -10.44 43.94
N THR A 186 10.18 -9.51 44.90
CA THR A 186 8.99 -8.64 45.01
C THR A 186 8.85 -7.73 43.80
N GLU A 187 9.91 -7.03 43.41
CA GLU A 187 9.87 -6.15 42.23
C GLU A 187 9.58 -6.95 40.95
N ARG A 188 10.18 -8.13 40.81
CA ARG A 188 9.92 -9.02 39.68
C ARG A 188 8.44 -9.39 39.61
N ALA A 189 7.79 -9.74 40.72
CA ALA A 189 6.38 -10.08 40.73
C ALA A 189 5.50 -8.90 40.26
N GLU A 190 5.80 -7.68 40.72
CA GLU A 190 5.09 -6.47 40.26
C GLU A 190 5.31 -6.19 38.77
N LYS A 191 6.57 -6.24 38.30
CA LYS A 191 6.91 -6.04 36.88
C LYS A 191 6.34 -7.14 35.99
N GLN A 192 6.24 -8.36 36.49
CA GLN A 192 5.59 -9.48 35.77
C GLN A 192 4.11 -9.22 35.56
N ASN A 193 3.41 -8.66 36.56
CA ASN A 193 2.01 -8.26 36.42
C ASN A 193 1.84 -7.11 35.43
N GLN A 194 2.70 -6.09 35.49
CA GLN A 194 2.72 -4.97 34.53
C GLN A 194 2.97 -5.45 33.09
N LEU A 195 3.89 -6.42 32.92
CA LEU A 195 4.18 -7.03 31.63
C LEU A 195 2.94 -7.76 31.07
N GLY A 196 2.26 -8.54 31.91
CA GLY A 196 1.01 -9.23 31.54
C GLY A 196 -0.09 -8.26 31.11
N ALA A 197 -0.29 -7.17 31.87
CA ALA A 197 -1.27 -6.13 31.54
C ALA A 197 -0.93 -5.43 30.20
N THR A 198 0.33 -5.05 30.00
CA THR A 198 0.80 -4.41 28.76
C THR A 198 0.65 -5.37 27.57
N GLN A 199 0.97 -6.65 27.75
CA GLN A 199 0.78 -7.67 26.72
C GLN A 199 -0.70 -7.81 26.33
N ALA A 200 -1.62 -7.83 27.31
CA ALA A 200 -3.06 -7.87 27.06
C ALA A 200 -3.54 -6.63 26.29
N GLU A 201 -3.10 -5.42 26.66
CA GLU A 201 -3.42 -4.18 25.94
C GLU A 201 -2.95 -4.24 24.48
N ILE A 202 -1.71 -4.69 24.24
CA ILE A 202 -1.17 -4.85 22.89
C ILE A 202 -2.00 -5.85 22.08
N GLN A 203 -2.37 -6.99 22.67
CA GLN A 203 -3.21 -7.98 21.99
C GLN A 203 -4.60 -7.43 21.64
N GLN A 204 -5.22 -6.66 22.53
CA GLN A 204 -6.48 -5.98 22.23
C GLN A 204 -6.32 -5.00 21.08
N ARG A 205 -5.27 -4.18 21.09
CA ARG A 205 -5.00 -3.21 20.00
C ARG A 205 -4.73 -3.91 18.67
N ILE A 206 -4.04 -5.05 18.68
CA ILE A 206 -3.85 -5.88 17.48
C ILE A 206 -5.22 -6.34 16.96
N HIS A 207 -6.06 -6.88 17.84
CA HIS A 207 -7.40 -7.34 17.45
C HIS A 207 -8.26 -6.22 16.84
N GLU A 208 -8.27 -5.03 17.47
CA GLU A 208 -8.98 -3.85 16.95
C GLU A 208 -8.46 -3.42 15.57
N ARG A 209 -7.13 -3.46 15.35
CA ARG A 209 -6.53 -3.09 14.06
C ARG A 209 -6.79 -4.13 12.98
N VAL A 210 -6.79 -5.42 13.31
CA VAL A 210 -7.20 -6.48 12.39
C VAL A 210 -8.66 -6.29 11.98
N LYS A 211 -9.55 -6.04 12.93
CA LYS A 211 -10.96 -5.76 12.64
C LYS A 211 -11.15 -4.55 11.72
N GLN A 212 -10.48 -3.43 12.01
CA GLN A 212 -10.52 -2.24 11.15
C GLN A 212 -9.99 -2.51 9.74
N MET A 213 -8.92 -3.30 9.62
CA MET A 213 -8.37 -3.70 8.32
C MET A 213 -9.38 -4.54 7.54
N ASP A 214 -10.06 -5.48 8.18
CA ASP A 214 -11.05 -6.31 7.50
C ASP A 214 -12.29 -5.51 7.10
N GLU A 215 -12.79 -4.61 7.95
CA GLU A 215 -13.86 -3.66 7.59
C GLU A 215 -13.46 -2.81 6.37
N LEU A 216 -12.22 -2.32 6.31
CA LEU A 216 -11.70 -1.56 5.18
C LEU A 216 -11.62 -2.40 3.90
N LYS A 217 -11.17 -3.66 3.98
CA LYS A 217 -11.16 -4.57 2.82
C LYS A 217 -12.57 -4.75 2.25
N HIS A 218 -13.56 -5.00 3.11
CA HIS A 218 -14.95 -5.14 2.68
C HIS A 218 -15.47 -3.85 2.01
N ALA A 219 -15.15 -2.68 2.58
CA ALA A 219 -15.51 -1.40 1.98
C ALA A 219 -14.87 -1.17 0.60
N VAL A 220 -13.60 -1.58 0.43
CA VAL A 220 -12.89 -1.49 -0.86
C VAL A 220 -13.54 -2.40 -1.90
N ASP A 221 -13.90 -3.63 -1.54
CA ASP A 221 -14.54 -4.56 -2.48
C ASP A 221 -15.97 -4.12 -2.83
N ALA A 222 -16.69 -3.52 -1.87
CA ALA A 222 -17.97 -2.87 -2.12
C ALA A 222 -17.85 -1.68 -3.09
N LEU A 223 -16.82 -0.84 -2.92
CA LEU A 223 -16.53 0.27 -3.85
C LEU A 223 -16.26 -0.24 -5.26
N LYS A 224 -15.39 -1.25 -5.42
CA LYS A 224 -15.08 -1.85 -6.73
C LYS A 224 -16.34 -2.36 -7.41
N SER A 225 -17.16 -3.09 -6.66
CA SER A 225 -18.41 -3.66 -7.17
C SER A 225 -19.42 -2.58 -7.56
N SER A 226 -19.53 -1.52 -6.75
CA SER A 226 -20.40 -0.38 -7.03
C SER A 226 -19.94 0.41 -8.26
N ALA A 227 -18.63 0.67 -8.40
CA ALA A 227 -18.07 1.37 -9.55
C ALA A 227 -18.29 0.57 -10.83
N GLN A 228 -18.03 -0.75 -10.80
CA GLN A 228 -18.25 -1.64 -11.95
C GLN A 228 -19.72 -1.63 -12.38
N ARG A 229 -20.65 -1.71 -11.42
CA ARG A 229 -22.09 -1.66 -11.71
C ARG A 229 -22.49 -0.32 -12.33
N ALA A 230 -22.01 0.79 -11.79
CA ALA A 230 -22.29 2.12 -12.35
C ALA A 230 -21.76 2.27 -13.79
N LEU A 231 -20.57 1.71 -14.08
CA LEU A 231 -20.02 1.69 -15.45
C LEU A 231 -20.90 0.86 -16.39
N GLN A 232 -21.29 -0.35 -16.01
CA GLN A 232 -22.13 -1.22 -16.83
C GLN A 232 -23.52 -0.62 -17.07
N GLU A 233 -24.14 -0.04 -16.05
CA GLU A 233 -25.41 0.66 -16.18
C GLU A 233 -25.27 1.87 -17.13
N SER A 234 -24.18 2.64 -17.02
CA SER A 234 -23.90 3.77 -17.91
C SER A 234 -23.69 3.33 -19.36
N GLU A 235 -22.89 2.29 -19.59
CA GLU A 235 -22.66 1.70 -20.93
C GLU A 235 -23.96 1.24 -21.56
N LYS A 236 -24.84 0.59 -20.79
CA LYS A 236 -26.16 0.17 -21.26
C LYS A 236 -27.00 1.38 -21.69
N LEU A 237 -27.06 2.43 -20.86
CA LEU A 237 -27.82 3.65 -21.18
C LEU A 237 -27.30 4.35 -22.44
N PHE A 238 -25.98 4.48 -22.60
CA PHE A 238 -25.39 5.02 -23.82
C PHE A 238 -25.68 4.12 -25.03
N GLY A 239 -25.64 2.80 -24.87
CA GLY A 239 -26.05 1.85 -25.90
C GLY A 239 -27.50 2.03 -26.33
N ASP A 240 -28.42 2.27 -25.39
CA ASP A 240 -29.84 2.53 -25.68
C ASP A 240 -30.01 3.86 -26.46
N MET A 241 -29.24 4.89 -26.10
CA MET A 241 -29.22 6.17 -26.82
C MET A 241 -28.72 6.02 -28.26
N LEU A 242 -27.62 5.29 -28.47
CA LEU A 242 -27.07 5.02 -29.81
C LEU A 242 -28.11 4.32 -30.70
N ARG A 243 -28.78 3.29 -30.20
CA ARG A 243 -29.85 2.60 -30.95
C ARG A 243 -31.02 3.53 -31.30
N SER A 244 -31.35 4.48 -30.43
CA SER A 244 -32.38 5.49 -30.74
C SER A 244 -31.94 6.44 -31.85
N ILE A 245 -30.67 6.85 -31.87
CA ILE A 245 -30.10 7.70 -32.92
C ILE A 245 -30.06 6.94 -34.26
N GLU A 246 -29.66 5.68 -34.26
CA GLU A 246 -29.67 4.81 -35.45
C GLU A 246 -31.09 4.63 -36.02
N ARG A 247 -32.08 4.41 -35.15
CA ARG A 247 -33.49 4.33 -35.57
C ARG A 247 -33.97 5.65 -36.21
N MET A 248 -33.64 6.78 -35.60
CA MET A 248 -33.96 8.11 -36.15
C MET A 248 -33.29 8.35 -37.51
N GLN A 249 -32.04 7.90 -37.69
CA GLN A 249 -31.34 7.94 -38.98
C GLN A 249 -32.06 7.09 -40.04
N ALA A 250 -32.48 5.88 -39.68
CA ALA A 250 -33.19 4.97 -40.57
C ALA A 250 -34.56 5.54 -41.00
N GLU A 251 -35.31 6.12 -40.06
CA GLU A 251 -36.59 6.79 -40.34
C GLU A 251 -36.41 8.00 -41.28
N MET A 252 -35.41 8.85 -41.03
CA MET A 252 -35.10 9.98 -41.90
C MET A 252 -34.75 9.51 -43.33
N SER A 253 -33.91 8.47 -43.44
CA SER A 253 -33.51 7.90 -44.73
C SER A 253 -34.71 7.33 -45.50
N LYS A 254 -35.64 6.70 -44.77
CA LYS A 254 -36.90 6.19 -45.32
C LYS A 254 -37.77 7.33 -45.85
N LEU A 255 -37.96 8.39 -45.08
CA LEU A 255 -38.77 9.56 -45.49
C LEU A 255 -38.22 10.20 -46.78
N ILE A 256 -36.91 10.44 -46.85
CA ILE A 256 -36.26 10.99 -48.04
C ILE A 256 -36.43 10.05 -49.24
N SER A 257 -36.18 8.76 -49.05
CA SER A 257 -36.28 7.76 -50.12
C SER A 257 -37.71 7.61 -50.66
N THR A 258 -38.71 7.60 -49.78
CA THR A 258 -40.13 7.54 -50.16
C THR A 258 -40.56 8.78 -50.91
N ASN A 259 -40.18 9.99 -50.44
CA ASN A 259 -40.50 11.23 -51.12
C ASN A 259 -39.83 11.30 -52.50
N LYS A 260 -38.53 10.96 -52.58
CA LYS A 260 -37.78 10.85 -53.85
C LYS A 260 -38.49 9.90 -54.82
N LYS A 261 -38.85 8.69 -54.38
CA LYS A 261 -39.50 7.70 -55.23
C LYS A 261 -40.85 8.21 -55.75
N SER A 262 -41.65 8.83 -54.89
CA SER A 262 -42.93 9.42 -55.29
C SER A 262 -42.74 10.52 -56.34
N ALA A 263 -41.79 11.43 -56.12
CA ALA A 263 -41.50 12.52 -57.04
C ALA A 263 -41.01 12.01 -58.41
N LEU A 264 -40.16 10.99 -58.43
CA LEU A 264 -39.68 10.34 -59.65
C LEU A 264 -40.81 9.65 -60.40
N ASN A 265 -41.64 8.85 -59.73
CA ASN A 265 -42.78 8.18 -60.36
C ASN A 265 -43.75 9.19 -60.99
N THR A 266 -44.02 10.31 -60.29
CA THR A 266 -44.86 11.39 -60.84
C THR A 266 -44.22 12.00 -62.08
N ALA A 267 -42.92 12.34 -62.02
CA ALA A 267 -42.20 12.90 -63.17
C ALA A 267 -42.16 11.94 -64.38
N GLU A 268 -41.92 10.65 -64.15
CA GLU A 268 -41.95 9.60 -65.17
C GLU A 268 -43.32 9.53 -65.86
N GLY A 269 -44.42 9.54 -65.09
CA GLY A 269 -45.77 9.59 -65.66
C GLY A 269 -46.04 10.87 -66.48
N HIS A 270 -45.47 12.02 -66.07
CA HIS A 270 -45.53 13.23 -66.90
C HIS A 270 -44.72 13.12 -68.20
N MET A 271 -43.53 12.52 -68.16
CA MET A 271 -42.69 12.31 -69.34
C MET A 271 -43.32 11.33 -70.34
N GLU A 272 -43.94 10.25 -69.85
CA GLU A 272 -44.62 9.27 -70.70
C GLU A 272 -45.80 9.89 -71.43
N ARG A 273 -46.65 10.65 -70.72
CA ARG A 273 -47.76 11.39 -71.33
C ARG A 273 -47.27 12.38 -72.40
N LEU A 274 -46.27 13.20 -72.08
CA LEU A 274 -45.70 14.15 -73.04
C LEU A 274 -45.10 13.44 -74.26
N SER A 275 -44.49 12.27 -74.07
CA SER A 275 -43.96 11.47 -75.17
C SER A 275 -45.07 10.98 -76.11
N GLN A 276 -46.20 10.56 -75.55
CA GLN A 276 -47.38 10.17 -76.31
C GLN A 276 -48.00 11.36 -77.05
N GLU A 277 -48.19 12.50 -76.38
CA GLU A 277 -48.70 13.73 -76.99
C GLU A 277 -47.81 14.19 -78.16
N ILE A 278 -46.48 14.14 -78.00
CA ILE A 278 -45.53 14.44 -79.08
C ILE A 278 -45.67 13.45 -80.24
N ALA A 279 -45.85 12.16 -79.95
CA ALA A 279 -46.03 11.14 -81.00
C ALA A 279 -47.32 11.37 -81.79
N ASP A 280 -48.41 11.69 -81.12
CA ASP A 280 -49.70 11.98 -81.73
C ASP A 280 -49.64 13.27 -82.57
N LEU A 281 -48.98 14.32 -82.06
CA LEU A 281 -48.73 15.55 -82.82
C LEU A 281 -47.87 15.30 -84.06
N LYS A 282 -46.80 14.49 -83.97
CA LYS A 282 -45.97 14.10 -85.13
C LYS A 282 -46.76 13.32 -86.18
N LYS A 283 -47.66 12.42 -85.73
CA LYS A 283 -48.52 11.66 -86.64
C LYS A 283 -49.47 12.60 -87.39
N ARG A 284 -50.10 13.55 -86.69
CA ARG A 284 -50.98 14.56 -87.30
C ARG A 284 -50.24 15.46 -88.27
N ASP A 285 -49.03 15.90 -87.94
CA ASP A 285 -48.16 16.68 -88.84
C ASP A 285 -47.84 15.92 -90.14
N ALA A 286 -47.58 14.61 -90.04
CA ALA A 286 -47.37 13.77 -91.21
C ALA A 286 -48.63 13.62 -92.09
N GLU A 287 -49.81 13.46 -91.47
CA GLU A 287 -51.10 13.41 -92.18
C GLU A 287 -51.41 14.73 -92.90
N LEU A 288 -51.17 15.88 -92.26
CA LEU A 288 -51.29 17.20 -92.88
C LEU A 288 -50.31 17.38 -94.05
N THR A 289 -49.06 16.96 -93.87
CA THR A 289 -48.04 16.99 -94.92
C THR A 289 -48.45 16.13 -96.12
N GLN A 290 -48.99 14.93 -95.88
CA GLN A 290 -49.49 14.05 -96.94
C GLN A 290 -50.67 14.68 -97.68
N LEU A 291 -51.64 15.24 -96.94
CA LEU A 291 -52.80 15.89 -97.52
C LEU A 291 -52.40 17.08 -98.41
N SER A 292 -51.40 17.88 -97.99
CA SER A 292 -50.92 19.03 -98.77
C SER A 292 -50.34 18.67 -100.15
N ARG A 293 -49.94 17.41 -100.35
CA ARG A 293 -49.33 16.90 -101.58
C ARG A 293 -50.32 16.18 -102.49
N THR A 294 -51.59 16.05 -102.09
CA THR A 294 -52.60 15.37 -102.89
C THR A 294 -53.02 16.22 -104.09
N GLU A 295 -53.22 15.58 -105.25
CA GLU A 295 -53.81 16.24 -106.43
C GLU A 295 -55.35 16.11 -106.46
N ASP A 296 -55.94 15.27 -105.60
CA ASP A 296 -57.39 15.12 -105.48
C ASP A 296 -58.01 16.25 -104.65
N HIS A 297 -58.60 17.21 -105.35
CA HIS A 297 -59.23 18.39 -104.75
C HIS A 297 -60.41 18.06 -103.82
N ILE A 298 -61.17 17.00 -104.08
CA ILE A 298 -62.33 16.64 -103.24
C ILE A 298 -61.86 15.99 -101.94
N HIS A 299 -60.90 15.06 -102.04
CA HIS A 299 -60.28 14.45 -100.86
C HIS A 299 -59.60 15.51 -99.98
N PHE A 300 -58.89 16.47 -100.59
CA PHE A 300 -58.27 17.58 -99.88
C PHE A 300 -59.28 18.34 -99.02
N ILE A 301 -60.37 18.84 -99.62
CA ILE A 301 -61.37 19.66 -98.93
C ILE A 301 -62.07 18.86 -97.82
N GLN A 302 -62.41 17.59 -98.08
CA GLN A 302 -63.10 16.74 -97.09
C GLN A 302 -62.20 16.41 -95.89
N SER A 303 -60.95 16.05 -96.12
CA SER A 303 -60.01 15.69 -95.05
C SER A 303 -59.46 16.91 -94.30
N PHE A 304 -59.33 18.07 -94.97
CA PHE A 304 -58.87 19.31 -94.36
C PHE A 304 -59.76 19.74 -93.19
N HIS A 305 -61.08 19.81 -93.40
CA HIS A 305 -62.00 20.19 -92.34
C HIS A 305 -61.98 19.22 -91.16
N MET A 306 -61.79 17.92 -91.41
CA MET A 306 -61.69 16.92 -90.34
C MET A 306 -60.41 17.07 -89.50
N LEU A 307 -59.26 17.29 -90.14
CA LEU A 307 -57.96 17.39 -89.44
C LEU A 307 -57.83 18.70 -88.64
N ILE A 308 -58.33 19.82 -89.18
CA ILE A 308 -58.29 21.11 -88.49
C ILE A 308 -59.20 21.10 -87.25
N ALA A 309 -60.43 20.57 -87.37
CA ALA A 309 -61.36 20.48 -86.24
C ALA A 309 -60.80 19.63 -85.07
N GLN A 310 -59.97 18.63 -85.36
CA GLN A 310 -59.30 17.82 -84.34
C GLN A 310 -58.14 18.56 -83.66
N THR A 311 -57.50 19.50 -84.36
CA THR A 311 -56.35 20.26 -83.85
C THR A 311 -56.79 21.41 -82.93
N GLU A 312 -57.91 22.06 -83.26
CA GLU A 312 -58.44 23.19 -82.49
C GLU A 312 -59.13 22.78 -81.17
N ALA A 313 -59.53 21.50 -81.05
CA ALA A 313 -60.26 20.99 -79.89
C ALA A 313 -59.36 20.53 -78.71
N GLU A 314 -58.04 20.42 -78.90
CA GLU A 314 -57.14 19.76 -77.95
C GLU A 314 -56.17 20.76 -77.28
N GLU A 315 -56.63 21.45 -76.22
CA GLU A 315 -55.73 22.18 -75.31
C GLU A 315 -55.06 21.20 -74.34
N LEU A 316 -53.77 20.91 -74.56
CA LEU A 316 -53.01 19.97 -73.74
C LEU A 316 -52.50 20.65 -72.43
N PRO A 317 -52.66 20.01 -71.25
CA PRO A 317 -52.17 20.55 -69.98
C PRO A 317 -50.64 20.73 -69.95
N THR A 318 -50.16 21.88 -69.47
CA THR A 318 -48.72 22.14 -69.35
C THR A 318 -48.13 21.57 -68.05
N VAL A 319 -46.96 20.95 -68.14
CA VAL A 319 -46.19 20.49 -66.97
C VAL A 319 -45.32 21.62 -66.43
N SER A 320 -45.52 22.01 -65.16
CA SER A 320 -44.67 22.98 -64.47
C SER A 320 -43.68 22.28 -63.55
N VAL A 321 -42.40 22.63 -63.63
CA VAL A 321 -41.33 22.11 -62.77
C VAL A 321 -41.01 23.13 -61.67
N ASN A 322 -40.87 22.69 -60.42
CA ASN A 322 -40.37 23.53 -59.34
C ASN A 322 -38.82 23.59 -59.40
N PRO A 323 -38.20 24.72 -59.79
CA PRO A 323 -36.75 24.82 -59.93
C PRO A 323 -36.00 24.85 -58.59
N TYR A 324 -36.71 25.03 -57.47
CA TYR A 324 -36.13 25.16 -56.13
C TYR A 324 -36.25 23.89 -55.29
N PHE A 325 -36.64 22.76 -55.88
CA PHE A 325 -36.78 21.51 -55.13
C PHE A 325 -35.44 21.08 -54.51
N SER A 326 -35.41 20.91 -53.19
CA SER A 326 -34.22 20.50 -52.44
C SER A 326 -34.58 19.90 -51.09
N PHE A 327 -33.76 18.94 -50.63
CA PHE A 327 -33.80 18.43 -49.25
C PHE A 327 -32.93 19.24 -48.27
N GLY A 328 -32.44 20.41 -48.65
CA GLY A 328 -31.55 21.23 -47.83
C GLY A 328 -32.14 21.63 -46.47
N SER A 329 -33.46 21.81 -46.38
CA SER A 329 -34.17 22.04 -45.10
C SER A 329 -34.03 20.85 -44.15
N VAL A 330 -34.08 19.63 -44.67
CA VAL A 330 -33.89 18.39 -43.89
C VAL A 330 -32.48 18.33 -43.32
N THR A 331 -31.48 18.60 -44.15
CA THR A 331 -30.07 18.65 -43.71
C THR A 331 -29.88 19.69 -42.60
N LYS A 332 -30.45 20.90 -42.76
CA LYS A 332 -30.37 21.97 -41.76
C LYS A 332 -30.97 21.53 -40.41
N THR A 333 -32.14 20.89 -40.43
CA THR A 333 -32.77 20.39 -39.20
C THR A 333 -31.91 19.34 -38.48
N VAL A 334 -31.27 18.43 -39.22
CA VAL A 334 -30.36 17.43 -38.63
C VAL A 334 -29.10 18.08 -38.05
N SER A 335 -28.57 19.11 -38.70
CA SER A 335 -27.44 19.89 -38.18
C SER A 335 -27.79 20.56 -36.85
N GLN A 336 -28.97 21.19 -36.75
CA GLN A 336 -29.44 21.81 -35.51
C GLN A 336 -29.65 20.78 -34.39
N LEU A 337 -30.20 19.61 -34.71
CA LEU A 337 -30.34 18.52 -33.74
C LEU A 337 -28.98 18.07 -33.18
N LYS A 338 -27.95 17.95 -34.03
CA LYS A 338 -26.59 17.62 -33.61
C LYS A 338 -26.03 18.66 -32.64
N GLU A 339 -26.21 19.95 -32.93
CA GLU A 339 -25.75 21.05 -32.08
C GLU A 339 -26.38 20.96 -30.68
N HIS A 340 -27.70 20.85 -30.61
CA HIS A 340 -28.42 20.71 -29.33
C HIS A 340 -27.98 19.48 -28.52
N LEU A 341 -27.79 18.33 -29.19
CA LEU A 341 -27.32 17.11 -28.51
C LEU A 341 -25.92 17.30 -27.93
N ASN A 342 -25.02 17.97 -28.64
CA ASN A 342 -23.66 18.21 -28.17
C ASN A 342 -23.63 19.19 -26.99
N GLU A 343 -24.38 20.28 -27.05
CA GLU A 343 -24.48 21.27 -25.99
C GLU A 343 -24.99 20.63 -24.69
N TYR A 344 -26.10 19.91 -24.77
CA TYR A 344 -26.68 19.22 -23.63
C TYR A 344 -25.74 18.15 -23.05
N SER A 345 -25.11 17.35 -23.92
CA SER A 345 -24.17 16.30 -23.48
C SER A 345 -22.96 16.88 -22.74
N ASN A 346 -22.40 17.99 -23.22
CA ASN A 346 -21.27 18.65 -22.58
C ASN A 346 -21.64 19.19 -21.18
N GLU A 347 -22.82 19.76 -21.03
CA GLU A 347 -23.29 20.26 -19.73
C GLU A 347 -23.42 19.12 -18.70
N GLU A 348 -24.04 18.01 -19.10
CA GLU A 348 -24.22 16.84 -18.22
C GLU A 348 -22.88 16.18 -17.86
N LEU A 349 -21.93 16.09 -18.79
CA LEU A 349 -20.59 15.57 -18.50
C LEU A 349 -19.87 16.39 -17.42
N VAL A 350 -20.01 17.71 -17.44
CA VAL A 350 -19.45 18.58 -16.40
C VAL A 350 -20.10 18.31 -15.04
N LYS A 351 -21.42 18.06 -15.00
CA LYS A 351 -22.13 17.69 -13.75
C LYS A 351 -21.63 16.35 -13.21
N VAL A 352 -21.49 15.34 -14.07
CA VAL A 352 -20.95 14.03 -13.69
C VAL A 352 -19.53 14.16 -13.12
N ALA A 353 -18.64 14.88 -13.81
CA ALA A 353 -17.27 15.10 -13.34
C ALA A 353 -17.21 15.77 -11.97
N LYS A 354 -18.08 16.77 -11.71
CA LYS A 354 -18.19 17.42 -10.40
C LYS A 354 -18.64 16.46 -9.31
N THR A 355 -19.60 15.58 -9.61
CA THR A 355 -20.11 14.59 -8.65
C THR A 355 -19.03 13.57 -8.30
N VAL A 356 -18.37 12.99 -9.31
CA VAL A 356 -17.30 11.99 -9.12
C VAL A 356 -16.16 12.57 -8.28
N ASN A 357 -15.71 13.80 -8.57
CA ASN A 357 -14.63 14.45 -7.84
C ASN A 357 -14.97 14.80 -6.38
N LYS A 358 -16.25 14.89 -6.03
CA LYS A 358 -16.73 15.23 -4.67
C LYS A 358 -16.98 14.03 -3.78
N MET A 359 -16.75 12.80 -4.24
CA MET A 359 -17.02 11.58 -3.48
C MET A 359 -15.76 11.11 -2.73
N PRO A 360 -15.55 11.47 -1.45
CA PRO A 360 -14.49 10.87 -0.65
C PRO A 360 -14.82 9.42 -0.33
N PHE A 361 -13.84 8.52 -0.43
CA PHE A 361 -14.03 7.10 -0.09
C PHE A 361 -13.54 6.76 1.31
N CYS A 362 -12.33 7.17 1.69
CA CYS A 362 -11.74 6.89 3.00
C CYS A 362 -11.03 8.13 3.53
N GLN A 363 -11.17 8.37 4.84
CA GLN A 363 -10.48 9.46 5.55
C GLN A 363 -9.92 8.92 6.86
N LEU A 364 -8.75 9.44 7.25
CA LEU A 364 -8.19 9.16 8.57
C LEU A 364 -8.87 10.06 9.60
N ASP A 365 -9.54 9.45 10.58
CA ASP A 365 -10.09 10.19 11.71
C ASP A 365 -8.99 10.49 12.74
N GLU A 366 -8.43 11.71 12.67
CA GLU A 366 -7.40 12.16 13.61
C GLU A 366 -7.93 12.39 15.05
N ARG A 367 -9.26 12.46 15.26
CA ARG A 367 -9.84 12.75 16.58
C ARG A 367 -9.56 11.65 17.61
N LYS A 368 -9.41 10.39 17.16
CA LYS A 368 -9.06 9.27 18.03
C LYS A 368 -7.61 9.31 18.53
N ARG A 369 -6.69 9.95 17.78
CA ARG A 369 -5.26 10.04 18.13
C ARG A 369 -5.00 10.89 19.39
N ARG A 370 -5.83 11.92 19.62
CA ARG A 370 -5.71 12.81 20.81
C ARG A 370 -6.21 12.17 22.10
N ARG A 371 -7.16 11.22 22.05
CA ARG A 371 -7.67 10.55 23.25
C ARG A 371 -6.68 9.54 23.81
N THR A 372 -5.98 8.78 22.95
CA THR A 372 -5.02 7.75 23.40
C THR A 372 -3.74 8.35 24.00
N MET A 373 -3.30 9.52 23.54
CA MET A 373 -2.14 10.23 24.10
C MET A 373 -2.41 10.78 25.51
N LYS A 374 -3.67 11.15 25.81
CA LYS A 374 -4.05 11.73 27.11
C LYS A 374 -4.20 10.69 28.22
N SER A 375 -4.35 9.41 27.88
CA SER A 375 -4.54 8.32 28.85
C SER A 375 -3.24 7.63 29.28
N ASN A 376 -2.11 7.87 28.59
CA ASN A 376 -0.82 7.22 28.86
C ASN A 376 0.21 8.13 29.57
N GLU A 377 -0.17 9.30 30.07
CA GLU A 377 0.67 10.05 31.03
C GLU A 377 0.56 9.43 32.43
N VAL A 378 1.20 8.28 32.62
CA VAL A 378 1.67 7.85 33.95
C VAL A 378 2.95 8.64 34.21
N GLY A 379 2.97 9.41 35.29
CA GLY A 379 3.98 10.42 35.60
C GLY A 379 5.43 9.92 35.51
N LEU A 380 6.07 10.19 34.39
CA LEU A 380 7.51 10.31 34.31
C LEU A 380 7.88 11.75 34.64
N TYR A 381 8.77 11.92 35.62
CA TYR A 381 9.33 13.21 36.01
C TYR A 381 9.86 13.96 34.78
N LYS A 382 9.28 15.13 34.50
CA LYS A 382 9.71 16.02 33.42
C LYS A 382 10.79 16.95 34.00
N PRO A 383 12.07 16.87 33.58
CA PRO A 383 13.05 17.84 34.04
C PRO A 383 12.65 19.23 33.49
N PRO A 384 12.88 20.33 34.23
CA PRO A 384 12.55 21.66 33.75
C PRO A 384 13.36 21.97 32.48
N SER A 385 12.67 22.32 31.41
CA SER A 385 13.23 22.46 30.06
C SER A 385 13.81 23.84 29.75
N HIS A 386 14.29 24.58 30.75
CA HIS A 386 14.86 25.91 30.52
C HIS A 386 16.14 26.12 31.35
N GLU A 387 17.25 26.37 30.64
CA GLU A 387 18.44 26.99 31.23
C GLU A 387 18.07 28.40 31.75
N PRO A 388 18.46 28.76 32.98
CA PRO A 388 18.19 30.08 33.54
C PRO A 388 18.90 31.15 32.70
N ARG A 389 18.13 32.13 32.20
CA ARG A 389 18.63 33.21 31.32
C ARG A 389 18.97 34.48 32.09
N THR A 390 18.62 34.52 33.38
CA THR A 390 18.87 35.68 34.24
C THR A 390 19.59 35.29 35.52
N ARG A 391 20.33 36.25 36.08
CA ARG A 391 21.10 36.06 37.32
C ARG A 391 20.20 35.69 38.51
N ASP A 392 18.97 36.20 38.55
CA ASP A 392 18.02 35.90 39.64
C ASP A 392 17.43 34.48 39.54
N GLU A 393 17.22 33.95 38.33
CA GLU A 393 16.82 32.55 38.12
C GLU A 393 17.93 31.58 38.56
N PHE A 394 19.20 31.94 38.32
CA PHE A 394 20.35 31.12 38.75
C PHE A 394 20.47 31.05 40.28
N LEU A 395 20.10 32.12 41.00
CA LEU A 395 20.21 32.20 42.46
C LEU A 395 19.18 31.33 43.19
N GLN A 396 18.10 30.88 42.53
CA GLN A 396 17.14 29.92 43.10
C GLN A 396 17.67 28.48 43.14
N TYR A 397 18.73 28.16 42.39
CA TYR A 397 19.40 26.86 42.42
C TYR A 397 20.48 26.74 43.50
N ARG A 398 20.76 27.83 44.23
CA ARG A 398 21.77 27.85 45.30
C ARG A 398 21.08 27.56 46.63
N GLY A 399 21.21 26.33 47.12
CA GLY A 399 20.79 25.97 48.47
C GLY A 399 21.43 26.90 49.50
N SER A 400 20.60 27.55 50.32
CA SER A 400 21.05 28.35 51.45
C SER A 400 21.80 27.46 52.46
N PRO A 401 23.00 27.84 52.94
CA PRO A 401 23.63 27.17 54.06
C PRO A 401 22.90 27.58 55.34
N SER A 402 22.10 26.67 55.91
CA SER A 402 21.54 26.85 57.24
C SER A 402 22.63 26.64 58.29
N TYR A 403 23.23 27.74 58.77
CA TYR A 403 23.89 27.78 60.07
C TYR A 403 22.82 27.58 61.15
N GLY A 404 22.78 26.38 61.74
CA GLY A 404 22.09 26.13 63.00
C GLY A 404 23.05 26.39 64.17
N ARG A 405 22.84 27.51 64.88
CA ARG A 405 23.34 27.67 66.25
C ARG A 405 22.47 26.79 67.14
N ASP A 406 23.07 25.80 67.79
CA ASP A 406 22.57 25.33 69.07
C ASP A 406 23.65 25.45 70.13
N THR A 407 23.24 26.12 71.19
CA THR A 407 23.91 26.36 72.45
C THR A 407 24.30 25.05 73.15
N MET A 408 25.58 24.90 73.48
CA MET A 408 25.99 24.12 74.65
C MET A 408 26.64 25.04 75.66
N HIS A 409 25.98 25.12 76.82
CA HIS A 409 26.49 25.71 78.03
C HIS A 409 27.36 24.64 78.71
N VAL A 410 28.67 24.87 78.82
CA VAL A 410 29.52 24.24 79.84
C VAL A 410 30.31 25.35 80.53
N SER A 411 30.14 25.34 81.84
CA SER A 411 30.57 26.26 82.87
C SER A 411 32.08 26.21 83.16
N HIS A 412 32.64 27.36 83.57
CA HIS A 412 33.81 27.57 84.47
C HIS A 412 35.16 26.92 84.05
N GLN A 413 36.35 27.51 84.22
CA GLN A 413 36.90 28.49 85.15
C GLN A 413 38.33 28.82 84.64
N LEU A 414 38.78 30.07 84.85
CA LEU A 414 40.19 30.54 84.89
C LEU A 414 41.19 30.13 83.80
#